data_AF-A0A127FC77-F1
#
_entry.id   AF-A0A127FC77-F1
#
_cell.length_a   1.000
_cell.length_b   1.000
_cell.length_c   1.000
_cell.angle_alpha   90.00
_cell.angle_beta   90.00
_cell.angle_gamma   90.00
#
_symmetry.space_group_name_H-M   'P 1'
#
loop_
_entity.id
_entity.type
_entity.pdbx_description
1 polymer ?
#
loop_
_entity_poly.entity_id
_entity_poly.type
_entity_poly.pdbx_seq_one_letter_code
_entity_poly.pdbx_strand_id
1 'polypeptide(L)'
;MSKAGKVISPMEFLRELVGPVGGEARAWITSFPDADDPSWQGRAIRVDDDREFSPRLNHYVSTAAFPPKAKGRTIENMIACVAIVVDDPTTKGDAAKLFRTLGKPTARVQTSEGNYQWWYFLTEGATAAQVRPVLEKVVALGLGDKSGNNAARYARIHCGVNNKREHGEPFGVHMVEWTGNRFGIDEIAEALGAAQGDLETDDDDSDEPKAIIQRASDGELERLIKSGESFHGPMVQLTARAICNGELEKDALRRLRALMFESEGQDNPKRKSSWEKTLGNIPRMLASAKVKFPQGAVRSQLRRGDGGSIIADEENVRLIVEHDSSLAGMVRYDELSMRRVLVRPVPGDTAVVASDEYPRQWRDEDSVAMQQYVQRHYMPRIGRDKVDGALGTWARSRWSFHPIRDYLKRLEWDGKPRLDDWLTTYLQAKGAPEAYLRAVGAKWMIAAIARVIEPGCQADYALVLEGGQGKKKSSALRALAGDEHFSDSLPGDLSSKDAADHIRGKWIIELPELAQFRKSEIETVKAFITRRVERFRPAFGRFEIEYPRQCVFAGTTNEDQYLIDDTGDAASVSRTSDYWYFLMNGRTKWARKSTRRTGSIRMSSRSKRCDLRRRSEVILQPSA
;
A
#
# COMPACT_ATOMS: atom_id res chain seq x y z
N MET A 1 -30.23 40.80 -37.10
CA MET A 1 -30.81 39.72 -36.28
C MET A 1 -29.97 38.47 -36.53
N SER A 2 -28.95 38.22 -35.71
CA SER A 2 -28.04 37.07 -35.88
C SER A 2 -28.72 35.80 -35.41
N LYS A 3 -28.55 34.71 -36.18
CA LYS A 3 -29.03 33.37 -35.83
C LYS A 3 -28.52 33.01 -34.43
N ALA A 4 -29.42 32.83 -33.47
CA ALA A 4 -29.09 32.28 -32.16
C ALA A 4 -28.43 30.92 -32.39
N GLY A 5 -27.17 30.77 -31.94
CA GLY A 5 -26.46 29.51 -32.01
C GLY A 5 -27.23 28.44 -31.24
N LYS A 6 -27.10 27.18 -31.65
CA LYS A 6 -27.61 26.03 -30.89
C LYS A 6 -27.02 26.13 -29.48
N VAL A 7 -27.84 25.98 -28.43
CA VAL A 7 -27.40 25.90 -27.03
C VAL A 7 -27.98 24.61 -26.47
N ILE A 8 -27.13 23.82 -25.80
CA ILE A 8 -27.53 22.56 -25.16
C ILE A 8 -27.74 22.75 -23.67
N SER A 9 -28.41 21.80 -23.00
CA SER A 9 -28.60 21.89 -21.54
C SER A 9 -27.29 21.64 -20.75
N PRO A 10 -27.17 22.09 -19.47
CA PRO A 10 -26.06 21.73 -18.59
C PRO A 10 -25.80 20.23 -18.50
N MET A 11 -26.85 19.42 -18.39
CA MET A 11 -26.70 17.96 -18.31
C MET A 11 -26.26 17.35 -19.64
N GLU A 12 -26.78 17.84 -20.77
CA GLU A 12 -26.33 17.41 -22.09
C GLU A 12 -24.86 17.78 -22.34
N PHE A 13 -24.42 18.96 -21.90
CA PHE A 13 -23.00 19.35 -21.94
C PHE A 13 -22.11 18.39 -21.16
N LEU A 14 -22.55 17.95 -19.98
CA LEU A 14 -21.81 16.99 -19.16
C LEU A 14 -21.76 15.60 -19.80
N ARG A 15 -22.86 15.15 -20.42
CA ARG A 15 -22.90 13.89 -21.18
C ARG A 15 -21.93 13.94 -22.36
N GLU A 16 -21.95 15.02 -23.12
CA GLU A 16 -21.00 15.23 -24.22
C GLU A 16 -19.56 15.33 -23.71
N LEU A 17 -19.32 15.95 -22.55
CA LEU A 17 -17.99 16.09 -21.98
C LEU A 17 -17.35 14.74 -21.64
N VAL A 18 -18.06 13.85 -20.93
CA VAL A 18 -17.50 12.56 -20.48
C VAL A 18 -17.76 11.41 -21.44
N GLY A 19 -18.65 11.58 -22.42
CA GLY A 19 -19.09 10.56 -23.36
C GLY A 19 -17.97 9.75 -24.04
N PRO A 20 -16.89 10.37 -24.54
CA PRO A 20 -15.79 9.64 -25.18
C PRO A 20 -15.07 8.62 -24.31
N VAL A 21 -15.08 8.80 -22.99
CA VAL A 21 -14.47 7.84 -22.05
C VAL A 21 -15.35 6.61 -21.86
N GLY A 22 -16.67 6.78 -22.02
CA GLY A 22 -17.66 5.72 -21.90
C GLY A 22 -17.76 5.10 -20.50
N GLY A 23 -18.48 3.97 -20.43
CA GLY A 23 -18.60 3.15 -19.22
C GLY A 23 -19.23 3.88 -18.02
N GLU A 24 -18.65 3.68 -16.84
CA GLU A 24 -19.11 4.31 -15.59
C GLU A 24 -18.45 5.67 -15.30
N ALA A 25 -17.92 6.35 -16.33
CA ALA A 25 -17.31 7.67 -16.17
C ALA A 25 -18.29 8.68 -15.53
N ARG A 26 -17.73 9.58 -14.73
CA ARG A 26 -18.45 10.60 -13.98
C ARG A 26 -17.85 11.97 -14.23
N ALA A 27 -18.70 12.99 -14.27
CA ALA A 27 -18.25 14.38 -14.25
C ALA A 27 -18.04 14.82 -12.79
N TRP A 28 -16.91 15.44 -12.48
CA TRP A 28 -16.67 16.00 -11.15
C TRP A 28 -17.16 17.43 -11.06
N ILE A 29 -18.13 17.70 -10.19
CA ILE A 29 -18.80 19.00 -10.07
C ILE A 29 -18.69 19.54 -8.66
N THR A 30 -18.51 20.86 -8.53
CA THR A 30 -18.67 21.60 -7.27
C THR A 30 -19.67 22.74 -7.45
N SER A 31 -20.35 23.12 -6.38
CA SER A 31 -21.41 24.13 -6.40
C SER A 31 -21.48 24.84 -5.06
N PHE A 32 -21.40 26.17 -5.06
CA PHE A 32 -21.32 26.94 -3.82
C PHE A 32 -21.80 28.39 -3.99
N PRO A 33 -22.29 29.03 -2.91
CA PRO A 33 -22.92 30.34 -3.00
C PRO A 33 -21.93 31.49 -3.22
N ASP A 34 -20.74 31.46 -2.62
CA ASP A 34 -19.76 32.56 -2.71
C ASP A 34 -18.52 32.12 -3.50
N ALA A 35 -18.18 32.83 -4.59
CA ALA A 35 -17.00 32.55 -5.41
C ALA A 35 -15.67 32.55 -4.61
N ASP A 36 -15.63 33.27 -3.48
CA ASP A 36 -14.47 33.38 -2.58
C ASP A 36 -14.49 32.32 -1.45
N ASP A 37 -15.47 31.41 -1.42
CA ASP A 37 -15.56 30.34 -0.41
C ASP A 37 -14.34 29.40 -0.51
N PRO A 38 -13.59 29.19 0.58
CA PRO A 38 -12.42 28.32 0.58
C PRO A 38 -12.73 26.83 0.40
N SER A 39 -14.00 26.42 0.47
CA SER A 39 -14.47 25.03 0.43
C SER A 39 -14.84 24.56 -0.99
N TRP A 40 -13.83 24.32 -1.82
CA TRP A 40 -13.97 23.74 -3.17
C TRP A 40 -14.27 22.23 -3.16
N GLN A 41 -15.19 21.80 -2.29
CA GLN A 41 -15.61 20.40 -2.22
C GLN A 41 -16.54 20.09 -3.39
N GLY A 42 -16.18 19.09 -4.18
CA GLY A 42 -16.99 18.59 -5.27
C GLY A 42 -17.21 17.09 -5.15
N ARG A 43 -17.97 16.54 -6.08
CA ARG A 43 -18.22 15.10 -6.17
C ARG A 43 -18.34 14.65 -7.62
N ALA A 44 -17.95 13.41 -7.87
CA ALA A 44 -18.24 12.72 -9.10
C ALA A 44 -19.75 12.45 -9.20
N ILE A 45 -20.39 12.87 -10.29
CA ILE A 45 -21.82 12.63 -10.55
C ILE A 45 -22.03 11.80 -11.81
N ARG A 46 -23.13 11.03 -11.83
CA ARG A 46 -23.63 10.40 -13.06
C ARG A 46 -24.18 11.48 -13.97
N VAL A 47 -23.89 11.37 -15.26
CA VAL A 47 -24.38 12.31 -16.28
C VAL A 47 -25.75 11.93 -16.84
N ASP A 48 -26.23 10.72 -16.54
CA ASP A 48 -27.56 10.24 -16.93
C ASP A 48 -28.65 10.65 -15.93
N ASP A 49 -28.27 11.12 -14.73
CA ASP A 49 -29.23 11.53 -13.70
C ASP A 49 -29.89 12.87 -14.10
N ASP A 50 -31.20 13.00 -13.87
CA ASP A 50 -31.88 14.29 -14.02
C ASP A 50 -31.51 15.21 -12.86
N ARG A 51 -30.62 16.16 -13.13
CA ARG A 51 -30.11 17.12 -12.15
C ARG A 51 -30.38 18.55 -12.59
N GLU A 52 -31.02 19.30 -11.70
CA GLU A 52 -31.17 20.74 -11.85
C GLU A 52 -29.99 21.49 -11.21
N PHE A 53 -29.52 22.53 -11.91
CA PHE A 53 -28.50 23.45 -11.41
C PHE A 53 -29.17 24.72 -10.91
N SER A 54 -28.80 25.15 -9.70
CA SER A 54 -29.37 26.35 -9.10
C SER A 54 -28.83 27.60 -9.79
N PRO A 55 -29.68 28.50 -10.32
CA PRO A 55 -29.20 29.74 -10.93
C PRO A 55 -28.51 30.68 -9.94
N ARG A 56 -28.62 30.42 -8.63
CA ARG A 56 -28.07 31.26 -7.55
C ARG A 56 -26.69 30.82 -7.06
N LEU A 57 -26.16 29.69 -7.54
CA LEU A 57 -24.87 29.16 -7.10
C LEU A 57 -23.81 29.31 -8.20
N ASN A 58 -22.55 29.38 -7.79
CA ASN A 58 -21.43 29.19 -8.70
C ASN A 58 -21.30 27.70 -9.00
N HIS A 59 -21.25 27.34 -10.28
CA HIS A 59 -21.10 25.96 -10.72
C HIS A 59 -19.81 25.76 -11.51
N TYR A 60 -19.05 24.73 -11.13
CA TYR A 60 -17.82 24.35 -11.81
C TYR A 60 -17.79 22.85 -12.09
N VAL A 61 -17.19 22.48 -13.21
CA VAL A 61 -16.93 21.10 -13.61
C VAL A 61 -15.44 20.91 -13.88
N SER A 62 -14.93 19.71 -13.59
CA SER A 62 -13.56 19.34 -13.95
C SER A 62 -13.44 19.06 -15.45
N THR A 63 -12.28 19.38 -16.03
CA THR A 63 -11.91 19.01 -17.41
C THR A 63 -11.55 17.54 -17.57
N ALA A 64 -11.62 16.74 -16.50
CA ALA A 64 -11.36 15.31 -16.50
C ALA A 64 -12.59 14.48 -16.12
N ALA A 65 -12.61 13.23 -16.59
CA ALA A 65 -13.56 12.21 -16.21
C ALA A 65 -13.03 11.37 -15.04
N PHE A 66 -13.92 10.91 -14.16
CA PHE A 66 -13.56 10.20 -12.92
C PHE A 66 -14.34 8.89 -12.78
N PRO A 67 -13.79 7.89 -12.04
CA PRO A 67 -14.54 6.69 -11.68
C PRO A 67 -15.62 7.00 -10.61
N PRO A 68 -16.64 6.12 -10.44
CA PRO A 68 -17.75 6.34 -9.50
C PRO A 68 -17.36 6.59 -8.04
N LYS A 69 -16.23 6.04 -7.58
CA LYS A 69 -15.75 6.12 -6.19
C LYS A 69 -14.48 6.96 -6.06
N ALA A 70 -14.24 7.90 -6.97
CA ALA A 70 -13.08 8.79 -6.90
C ALA A 70 -13.04 9.53 -5.55
N LYS A 71 -11.91 9.43 -4.84
CA LYS A 71 -11.73 10.00 -3.50
C LYS A 71 -11.50 11.52 -3.51
N GLY A 72 -11.22 12.10 -4.68
CA GLY A 72 -10.94 13.52 -4.86
C GLY A 72 -10.73 13.88 -6.33
N ARG A 73 -10.84 15.17 -6.65
CA ARG A 73 -10.45 15.72 -7.95
C ARG A 73 -8.94 15.92 -8.01
N THR A 74 -8.22 14.87 -8.37
CA THR A 74 -6.76 14.90 -8.58
C THR A 74 -6.40 14.18 -9.87
N ILE A 75 -5.16 14.37 -10.35
CA ILE A 75 -4.66 13.72 -11.56
C ILE A 75 -4.59 12.19 -11.35
N GLU A 76 -4.22 11.76 -10.14
CA GLU A 76 -4.07 10.34 -9.80
C GLU A 76 -5.43 9.62 -9.74
N ASN A 77 -6.51 10.36 -9.50
CA ASN A 77 -7.87 9.81 -9.39
C ASN A 77 -8.69 9.93 -10.69
N MET A 78 -8.16 10.58 -11.73
CA MET A 78 -8.88 10.74 -12.99
C MET A 78 -8.75 9.48 -13.87
N ILE A 79 -9.76 9.24 -14.71
CA ILE A 79 -9.66 8.26 -15.80
C ILE A 79 -8.84 8.88 -16.93
N ALA A 80 -9.25 10.08 -17.37
CA ALA A 80 -8.59 10.83 -18.42
C ALA A 80 -9.03 12.30 -18.40
N CYS A 81 -8.21 13.17 -18.97
CA CYS A 81 -8.62 14.50 -19.38
C CYS A 81 -9.57 14.38 -20.58
N VAL A 82 -10.64 15.16 -20.60
CA VAL A 82 -11.67 15.11 -21.65
C VAL A 82 -11.92 16.44 -22.34
N ALA A 83 -11.31 17.53 -21.86
CA ALA A 83 -11.37 18.83 -22.54
C ALA A 83 -10.15 19.71 -22.22
N ILE A 84 -9.79 20.56 -23.17
CA ILE A 84 -8.90 21.70 -22.95
C ILE A 84 -9.75 22.97 -22.84
N VAL A 85 -9.52 23.77 -21.81
CA VAL A 85 -10.24 25.02 -21.57
C VAL A 85 -9.28 26.19 -21.62
N VAL A 86 -9.65 27.18 -22.42
CA VAL A 86 -8.94 28.45 -22.58
C VAL A 86 -9.76 29.55 -21.91
N ASP A 87 -9.15 30.28 -20.98
CA ASP A 87 -9.78 31.38 -20.22
C ASP A 87 -9.45 32.73 -20.84
N ASP A 88 -10.47 33.57 -20.97
CA ASP A 88 -10.43 34.95 -21.47
C ASP A 88 -9.60 35.14 -22.75
N PRO A 89 -9.80 34.30 -23.80
CA PRO A 89 -9.00 34.40 -25.02
C PRO A 89 -9.16 35.74 -25.74
N THR A 90 -10.27 36.45 -25.51
CA THR A 90 -10.57 37.77 -26.09
C THR A 90 -9.86 38.93 -25.39
N THR A 91 -9.45 38.74 -24.14
CA THR A 91 -8.97 39.83 -23.27
C THR A 91 -7.51 39.66 -22.88
N LYS A 92 -7.04 38.42 -22.73
CA LYS A 92 -5.68 38.08 -22.26
C LYS A 92 -4.74 37.56 -23.36
N GLY A 93 -5.23 37.25 -24.56
CA GLY A 93 -4.40 36.75 -25.66
C GLY A 93 -4.93 37.02 -27.07
N ASP A 94 -4.24 36.47 -28.08
CA ASP A 94 -4.62 36.64 -29.49
C ASP A 94 -5.69 35.59 -29.89
N ALA A 95 -6.94 35.90 -29.55
CA ALA A 95 -8.11 35.07 -29.88
C ALA A 95 -8.20 34.75 -31.38
N ALA A 96 -7.78 35.69 -32.24
CA ALA A 96 -7.82 35.52 -33.69
C ALA A 96 -6.78 34.50 -34.15
N LYS A 97 -5.58 34.50 -33.54
CA LYS A 97 -4.57 33.46 -33.79
C LYS A 97 -5.06 32.11 -33.29
N LEU A 98 -5.59 32.00 -32.08
CA LEU A 98 -6.11 30.74 -31.55
C LEU A 98 -7.23 30.18 -32.43
N PHE A 99 -8.13 31.04 -32.91
CA PHE A 99 -9.19 30.66 -33.84
C PHE A 99 -8.66 30.21 -35.21
N ARG A 100 -7.62 30.86 -35.74
CA ARG A 100 -6.95 30.40 -36.98
C ARG A 100 -6.23 29.07 -36.79
N THR A 101 -5.70 28.83 -35.59
CA THR A 101 -4.88 27.66 -35.26
C THR A 101 -5.73 26.42 -34.93
N LEU A 102 -6.68 26.54 -34.00
CA LEU A 102 -7.51 25.42 -33.50
C LEU A 102 -8.92 25.40 -34.10
N GLY A 103 -9.29 26.41 -34.87
CA GLY A 103 -10.66 26.55 -35.38
C GLY A 103 -11.68 26.94 -34.30
N LYS A 104 -12.96 26.69 -34.61
CA LYS A 104 -14.08 26.99 -33.72
C LYS A 104 -14.11 26.03 -32.53
N PRO A 105 -14.11 26.50 -31.27
CA PRO A 105 -14.20 25.65 -30.09
C PRO A 105 -15.52 24.86 -30.05
N THR A 106 -15.54 23.75 -29.30
CA THR A 106 -16.74 22.94 -29.03
C THR A 106 -17.84 23.79 -28.40
N ALA A 107 -17.48 24.61 -27.42
CA ALA A 107 -18.40 25.52 -26.76
C ALA A 107 -17.74 26.84 -26.37
N ARG A 108 -18.53 27.91 -26.39
CA ARG A 108 -18.15 29.22 -25.85
C ARG A 108 -19.10 29.58 -24.72
N VAL A 109 -18.53 29.73 -23.53
CA VAL A 109 -19.27 30.06 -22.31
C VAL A 109 -18.86 31.46 -21.86
N GLN A 110 -19.82 32.37 -21.72
CA GLN A 110 -19.55 33.69 -21.18
C GLN A 110 -19.61 33.63 -19.65
N THR A 111 -18.53 34.01 -18.99
CA THR A 111 -18.35 33.85 -17.54
C THR A 111 -18.51 35.15 -16.78
N SER A 112 -18.25 36.29 -17.41
CA SER A 112 -18.63 37.63 -16.99
C SER A 112 -18.75 38.55 -18.21
N GLU A 113 -19.12 39.81 -18.02
CA GLU A 113 -19.21 40.77 -19.12
C GLU A 113 -17.86 40.88 -19.86
N GLY A 114 -17.86 40.57 -21.16
CA GLY A 114 -16.67 40.58 -22.00
C GLY A 114 -15.68 39.41 -21.84
N ASN A 115 -15.92 38.48 -20.89
CA ASN A 115 -15.00 37.38 -20.57
C ASN A 115 -15.60 36.02 -20.92
N TYR A 116 -14.77 35.15 -21.52
CA TYR A 116 -15.22 33.90 -22.13
C TYR A 116 -14.33 32.73 -21.78
N GLN A 117 -14.92 31.55 -21.68
CA GLN A 117 -14.25 30.26 -21.70
C GLN A 117 -14.51 29.57 -23.02
N TRP A 118 -13.43 29.19 -23.71
CA TRP A 118 -13.50 28.37 -24.91
C TRP A 118 -13.14 26.94 -24.56
N TRP A 119 -14.06 26.03 -24.84
CA TRP A 119 -13.93 24.61 -24.55
C TRP A 119 -13.61 23.84 -25.82
N TYR A 120 -12.58 23.01 -25.77
CA TYR A 120 -12.18 22.07 -26.80
C TYR A 120 -12.31 20.66 -26.24
N PHE A 121 -13.44 20.00 -26.51
CA PHE A 121 -13.68 18.63 -26.05
C PHE A 121 -12.83 17.67 -26.86
N LEU A 122 -12.26 16.69 -26.18
CA LEU A 122 -11.41 15.71 -26.84
C LEU A 122 -12.25 14.62 -27.52
N THR A 123 -11.74 14.10 -28.63
CA THR A 123 -12.32 12.96 -29.34
C THR A 123 -12.18 11.68 -28.51
N GLU A 124 -11.09 11.56 -27.76
CA GLU A 124 -10.79 10.48 -26.83
C GLU A 124 -10.16 11.06 -25.56
N GLY A 125 -10.25 10.34 -24.44
CA GLY A 125 -9.62 10.77 -23.20
C GLY A 125 -8.09 10.80 -23.29
N ALA A 126 -7.46 11.89 -22.85
CA ALA A 126 -6.00 12.04 -22.85
C ALA A 126 -5.39 11.87 -21.46
N THR A 127 -4.18 11.32 -21.40
CA THR A 127 -3.41 11.21 -20.16
C THR A 127 -2.88 12.58 -19.71
N ALA A 128 -2.52 12.70 -18.43
CA ALA A 128 -1.92 13.94 -17.93
C ALA A 128 -0.59 14.29 -18.64
N ALA A 129 0.19 13.27 -19.04
CA ALA A 129 1.44 13.45 -19.76
C ALA A 129 1.22 14.07 -21.15
N GLN A 130 0.22 13.60 -21.89
CA GLN A 130 -0.16 14.15 -23.21
C GLN A 130 -0.69 15.58 -23.11
N VAL A 131 -1.42 15.90 -22.03
CA VAL A 131 -2.05 17.21 -21.85
C VAL A 131 -1.07 18.28 -21.34
N ARG A 132 -0.03 17.88 -20.58
CA ARG A 132 0.96 18.80 -19.99
C ARG A 132 1.56 19.79 -21.01
N PRO A 133 2.18 19.36 -22.13
CA PRO A 133 2.82 20.29 -23.07
C PRO A 133 1.82 21.25 -23.73
N VAL A 134 0.59 20.78 -23.97
CA VAL A 134 -0.51 21.61 -24.50
C VAL A 134 -0.86 22.73 -23.52
N LEU A 135 -1.06 22.41 -22.24
CA LEU A 135 -1.41 23.40 -21.22
C LEU A 135 -0.29 24.41 -20.97
N GLU A 136 0.97 23.97 -21.00
CA GLU A 136 2.13 24.85 -20.92
C GLU A 136 2.16 25.85 -22.07
N LYS A 137 1.87 25.40 -23.30
CA LYS A 137 1.80 26.27 -24.46
C LYS A 137 0.64 27.26 -24.40
N VAL A 138 -0.53 26.81 -23.94
CA VAL A 138 -1.70 27.70 -23.70
C VAL A 138 -1.34 28.81 -22.70
N VAL A 139 -0.64 28.49 -21.61
CA VAL A 139 -0.18 29.49 -20.62
C VAL A 139 0.88 30.41 -21.22
N ALA A 140 1.82 29.87 -22.00
CA ALA A 140 2.85 30.66 -22.67
C ALA A 140 2.28 31.68 -23.67
N LEU A 141 1.12 31.37 -24.27
CA LEU A 141 0.39 32.26 -25.16
C LEU A 141 -0.47 33.31 -24.42
N GLY A 142 -0.46 33.34 -23.08
CA GLY A 142 -1.26 34.26 -22.26
C GLY A 142 -2.73 33.86 -22.14
N LEU A 143 -3.09 32.64 -22.56
CA LEU A 143 -4.46 32.16 -22.72
C LEU A 143 -4.95 31.31 -21.52
N GLY A 144 -4.37 31.52 -20.34
CA GLY A 144 -4.75 30.83 -19.11
C GLY A 144 -4.00 31.34 -17.89
N ASP A 145 -4.57 31.12 -16.70
CA ASP A 145 -3.95 31.51 -15.43
C ASP A 145 -2.80 30.55 -15.07
N LYS A 146 -1.69 31.09 -14.55
CA LYS A 146 -0.48 30.32 -14.17
C LYS A 146 -0.71 29.32 -13.03
N SER A 147 -1.77 29.49 -12.24
CA SER A 147 -2.08 28.67 -11.07
C SER A 147 -3.28 27.76 -11.35
N GLY A 148 -3.10 26.45 -11.19
CA GLY A 148 -4.20 25.47 -11.26
C GLY A 148 -4.52 24.91 -12.65
N ASN A 149 -3.70 25.25 -13.67
CA ASN A 149 -3.84 24.70 -15.01
C ASN A 149 -3.22 23.29 -15.08
N ASN A 150 -4.04 22.26 -14.85
CA ASN A 150 -3.66 20.86 -14.99
C ASN A 150 -4.80 20.06 -15.68
N ALA A 151 -4.53 18.79 -16.01
CA ALA A 151 -5.47 17.92 -16.71
C ALA A 151 -6.84 17.77 -16.02
N ALA A 152 -6.91 17.93 -14.70
CA ALA A 152 -8.14 17.80 -13.91
C ALA A 152 -8.74 19.14 -13.48
N ARG A 153 -8.30 20.28 -14.03
CA ARG A 153 -8.68 21.65 -13.60
C ARG A 153 -10.19 21.88 -13.56
N TYR A 154 -10.63 22.82 -12.72
CA TYR A 154 -12.01 23.31 -12.75
C TYR A 154 -12.19 24.38 -13.83
N ALA A 155 -13.36 24.39 -14.45
CA ALA A 155 -13.87 25.45 -15.32
C ALA A 155 -15.38 25.64 -15.09
N ARG A 156 -15.92 26.81 -15.48
CA ARG A 156 -17.33 27.13 -15.22
C ARG A 156 -18.22 26.40 -16.22
N ILE A 157 -19.30 25.80 -15.73
CA ILE A 157 -20.37 25.27 -16.59
C ILE A 157 -21.33 26.42 -16.94
N HIS A 158 -22.05 26.29 -18.06
CA HIS A 158 -22.92 27.34 -18.62
C HIS A 158 -24.28 27.49 -17.90
N CYS A 159 -24.24 27.55 -16.57
CA CYS A 159 -25.38 27.84 -15.72
C CYS A 159 -24.91 28.45 -14.38
N GLY A 160 -25.87 28.93 -13.60
CA GLY A 160 -25.58 29.54 -12.31
C GLY A 160 -25.12 30.98 -12.43
N VAL A 161 -24.42 31.45 -11.39
CA VAL A 161 -23.97 32.83 -11.26
C VAL A 161 -22.46 32.91 -11.08
N ASN A 162 -21.86 34.01 -11.54
CA ASN A 162 -20.54 34.47 -11.16
C ASN A 162 -20.68 35.70 -10.28
N ASN A 163 -20.44 35.55 -8.98
CA ASN A 163 -20.53 36.65 -8.01
C ASN A 163 -19.17 37.06 -7.44
N LYS A 164 -18.08 36.80 -8.17
CA LYS A 164 -16.75 37.30 -7.78
C LYS A 164 -16.78 38.83 -7.72
N ARG A 165 -16.37 39.38 -6.58
CA ARG A 165 -16.41 40.83 -6.29
C ARG A 165 -15.62 41.68 -7.31
N GLU A 166 -14.58 41.11 -7.90
CA GLU A 166 -13.74 41.77 -8.91
C GLU A 166 -14.45 42.05 -10.25
N HIS A 167 -15.60 41.41 -10.50
CA HIS A 167 -16.39 41.60 -11.72
C HIS A 167 -17.64 42.47 -11.52
N GLY A 168 -17.83 43.06 -10.34
CA GLY A 168 -18.98 43.93 -10.04
C GLY A 168 -20.26 43.14 -9.75
N GLU A 169 -21.33 43.44 -10.47
CA GLU A 169 -22.65 42.81 -10.27
C GLU A 169 -22.63 41.31 -10.64
N PRO A 170 -23.39 40.45 -9.92
CA PRO A 170 -23.46 39.03 -10.24
C PRO A 170 -23.89 38.76 -11.68
N PHE A 171 -23.09 37.98 -12.40
CA PHE A 171 -23.32 37.68 -13.82
C PHE A 171 -23.88 36.27 -14.03
N GLY A 172 -24.96 36.14 -14.79
CA GLY A 172 -25.53 34.84 -15.17
C GLY A 172 -24.64 34.13 -16.19
N VAL A 173 -23.96 33.06 -15.78
CA VAL A 173 -23.06 32.30 -16.65
C VAL A 173 -23.90 31.53 -17.66
N HIS A 174 -23.63 31.73 -18.95
CA HIS A 174 -24.42 31.13 -20.02
C HIS A 174 -23.56 30.79 -21.24
N MET A 175 -24.06 29.87 -22.06
CA MET A 175 -23.41 29.46 -23.30
C MET A 175 -23.84 30.38 -24.42
N VAL A 176 -22.87 30.83 -25.19
CA VAL A 176 -23.08 31.73 -26.33
C VAL A 176 -23.09 30.94 -27.65
N GLU A 177 -22.35 29.85 -27.71
CA GLU A 177 -22.26 29.02 -28.92
C GLU A 177 -21.95 27.56 -28.55
N TRP A 178 -22.70 26.61 -29.12
CA TRP A 178 -22.37 25.18 -29.18
C TRP A 178 -22.11 24.77 -30.63
N THR A 179 -20.94 24.20 -30.90
CA THR A 179 -20.60 23.63 -32.22
C THR A 179 -20.64 22.11 -32.20
N GLY A 180 -20.35 21.49 -31.05
CA GLY A 180 -20.22 20.03 -30.92
C GLY A 180 -18.92 19.47 -31.53
N ASN A 181 -17.99 20.33 -31.94
CA ASN A 181 -16.69 19.90 -32.47
C ASN A 181 -15.90 19.10 -31.42
N ARG A 182 -15.10 18.14 -31.86
CA ARG A 182 -14.15 17.40 -31.02
C ARG A 182 -12.77 17.42 -31.66
N PHE A 183 -11.75 17.27 -30.82
CA PHE A 183 -10.35 17.48 -31.21
C PHE A 183 -9.46 16.35 -30.71
N GLY A 184 -8.49 15.94 -31.52
CA GLY A 184 -7.41 15.09 -31.03
C GLY A 184 -6.48 15.87 -30.10
N ILE A 185 -5.96 15.25 -29.03
CA ILE A 185 -4.96 15.92 -28.19
C ILE A 185 -3.67 16.23 -28.96
N ASP A 186 -3.27 15.31 -29.85
CA ASP A 186 -2.10 15.47 -30.71
C ASP A 186 -2.32 16.54 -31.79
N GLU A 187 -3.54 16.64 -32.32
CA GLU A 187 -3.94 17.70 -33.25
C GLU A 187 -3.85 19.09 -32.58
N ILE A 188 -4.35 19.22 -31.34
CA ILE A 188 -4.21 20.45 -30.56
C ILE A 188 -2.72 20.73 -30.30
N ALA A 189 -1.94 19.71 -29.94
CA ALA A 189 -0.51 19.86 -29.68
C ALA A 189 0.25 20.34 -30.92
N GLU A 190 0.03 19.71 -32.07
CA GLU A 190 0.64 20.09 -33.35
C GLU A 190 0.26 21.51 -33.74
N ALA A 191 -1.03 21.85 -33.68
CA ALA A 191 -1.52 23.18 -34.02
C ALA A 191 -0.90 24.28 -33.14
N LEU A 192 -0.70 24.00 -31.84
CA LEU A 192 -0.05 24.93 -30.92
C LEU A 192 1.48 24.93 -31.02
N GLY A 193 2.09 24.04 -31.81
CA GLY A 193 3.55 23.85 -31.85
C GLY A 193 4.10 23.32 -30.52
N ALA A 194 3.42 22.30 -29.98
CA ALA A 194 3.72 21.60 -28.74
C ALA A 194 4.10 20.12 -28.99
N ALA A 195 4.56 19.78 -30.20
CA ALA A 195 4.94 18.43 -30.60
C ALA A 195 6.11 17.87 -29.77
N GLN A 196 6.13 16.54 -29.63
CA GLN A 196 7.07 15.72 -28.86
C GLN A 196 8.47 15.70 -29.53
N GLY A 197 9.18 16.83 -29.53
CA GLY A 197 10.44 16.98 -30.28
C GLY A 197 11.54 17.81 -29.63
N ASP A 198 11.25 18.57 -28.56
CA ASP A 198 12.25 19.39 -27.85
C ASP A 198 12.34 19.07 -26.35
N LEU A 199 11.91 17.88 -25.96
CA LEU A 199 12.14 17.38 -24.60
C LEU A 199 13.14 16.24 -24.71
N GLU A 200 14.37 16.54 -24.32
CA GLU A 200 15.28 15.52 -23.80
C GLU A 200 14.45 14.57 -22.94
N THR A 201 14.58 13.28 -23.21
CA THR A 201 14.08 12.23 -22.33
C THR A 201 14.79 12.39 -20.99
N ASP A 202 14.23 13.23 -20.13
CA ASP A 202 14.41 13.12 -18.69
C ASP A 202 13.66 11.84 -18.28
N ASP A 203 14.24 10.69 -18.64
CA ASP A 203 14.20 9.46 -17.85
C ASP A 203 14.99 9.71 -16.55
N ASP A 204 14.59 10.76 -15.82
CA ASP A 204 15.20 11.12 -14.55
C ASP A 204 14.17 10.87 -13.46
N ASP A 205 14.22 9.63 -13.00
CA ASP A 205 13.78 9.17 -11.67
C ASP A 205 14.62 9.85 -10.56
N SER A 206 15.06 11.10 -10.76
CA SER A 206 15.92 11.87 -9.86
C SER A 206 15.32 13.24 -9.51
N ASP A 207 15.23 13.46 -8.19
CA ASP A 207 15.19 14.76 -7.53
C ASP A 207 13.94 15.67 -7.71
N GLU A 208 12.78 15.22 -7.22
CA GLU A 208 11.83 16.13 -6.52
C GLU A 208 12.54 16.69 -5.27
N PRO A 209 13.20 17.87 -5.33
CA PRO A 209 12.55 19.18 -5.25
C PRO A 209 13.21 20.31 -6.08
N LYS A 210 14.14 20.02 -6.99
CA LYS A 210 15.00 21.05 -7.62
C LYS A 210 14.28 21.95 -8.64
N ALA A 211 13.32 21.42 -9.40
CA ALA A 211 12.67 22.15 -10.50
C ALA A 211 11.75 23.30 -10.04
N ILE A 212 11.17 23.24 -8.83
CA ILE A 212 10.38 24.34 -8.25
C ILE A 212 11.30 25.39 -7.58
N ILE A 213 12.52 25.00 -7.21
CA ILE A 213 13.43 25.81 -6.38
C ILE A 213 14.31 26.75 -7.21
N GLN A 214 14.47 26.58 -8.53
CA GLN A 214 15.43 27.38 -9.32
C GLN A 214 14.81 28.51 -10.16
N ARG A 215 14.19 29.53 -9.53
CA ARG A 215 13.88 30.80 -10.25
C ARG A 215 14.31 32.09 -9.55
N ALA A 216 14.53 32.10 -8.23
CA ALA A 216 15.03 33.27 -7.48
C ALA A 216 15.67 32.83 -6.15
N SER A 217 16.74 33.50 -5.69
CA SER A 217 17.38 33.19 -4.38
C SER A 217 16.47 33.54 -3.19
N ASP A 218 16.68 32.95 -2.00
CA ASP A 218 15.90 33.33 -0.80
C ASP A 218 15.97 34.85 -0.55
N GLY A 219 17.16 35.44 -0.70
CA GLY A 219 17.33 36.89 -0.54
C GLY A 219 16.56 37.73 -1.57
N GLU A 220 16.43 37.25 -2.80
CA GLU A 220 15.63 37.93 -3.83
C GLU A 220 14.13 37.84 -3.53
N LEU A 221 13.65 36.68 -3.10
CA LEU A 221 12.26 36.48 -2.68
C LEU A 221 11.91 37.37 -1.48
N GLU A 222 12.81 37.44 -0.49
CA GLU A 222 12.66 38.32 0.66
C GLU A 222 12.67 39.80 0.24
N ARG A 223 13.56 40.21 -0.68
CA ARG A 223 13.59 41.58 -1.22
C ARG A 223 12.26 41.97 -1.84
N LEU A 224 11.67 41.11 -2.67
CA LEU A 224 10.38 41.35 -3.34
C LEU A 224 9.23 41.56 -2.34
N ILE A 225 9.25 40.83 -1.23
CA ILE A 225 8.27 40.95 -0.16
C ILE A 225 8.49 42.27 0.58
N LYS A 226 9.73 42.55 1.02
CA LYS A 226 10.09 43.76 1.76
C LYS A 226 9.81 45.04 0.98
N SER A 227 10.06 45.04 -0.34
CA SER A 227 9.78 46.21 -1.19
C SER A 227 8.30 46.38 -1.55
N GLY A 228 7.45 45.41 -1.22
CA GLY A 228 6.03 45.41 -1.59
C GLY A 228 5.77 45.24 -3.09
N GLU A 229 6.77 44.78 -3.86
CA GLU A 229 6.65 44.48 -5.29
C GLU A 229 5.76 43.24 -5.52
N SER A 230 5.92 42.20 -4.69
CA SER A 230 5.14 40.96 -4.78
C SER A 230 5.12 40.21 -3.45
N PHE A 231 3.94 39.75 -3.03
CA PHE A 231 3.77 39.03 -1.76
C PHE A 231 3.54 37.53 -1.96
N HIS A 232 2.43 37.17 -2.63
CA HIS A 232 1.94 35.79 -2.67
C HIS A 232 2.93 34.79 -3.28
N GLY A 233 3.45 35.08 -4.49
CA GLY A 233 4.35 34.17 -5.21
C GLY A 233 5.65 33.86 -4.44
N PRO A 234 6.40 34.89 -4.00
CA PRO A 234 7.58 34.70 -3.17
C PRO A 234 7.29 33.98 -1.84
N MET A 235 6.17 34.30 -1.19
CA MET A 235 5.78 33.66 0.07
C MET A 235 5.53 32.16 -0.09
N VAL A 236 4.86 31.75 -1.18
CA VAL A 236 4.64 30.32 -1.49
C VAL A 236 5.97 29.59 -1.67
N GLN A 237 6.94 30.19 -2.36
CA GLN A 237 8.26 29.58 -2.57
C GLN A 237 9.06 29.47 -1.27
N LEU A 238 9.13 30.53 -0.47
CA LEU A 238 9.81 30.51 0.83
C LEU A 238 9.17 29.50 1.79
N THR A 239 7.83 29.37 1.75
CA THR A 239 7.10 28.37 2.52
C THR A 239 7.46 26.94 2.10
N ALA A 240 7.49 26.67 0.79
CA ALA A 240 7.91 25.37 0.27
C ALA A 240 9.34 25.03 0.70
N ARG A 241 10.27 25.99 0.60
CA ARG A 241 11.68 25.80 1.03
C ARG A 241 11.80 25.53 2.51
N ALA A 242 11.05 26.25 3.36
CA ALA A 242 11.02 26.01 4.80
C ALA A 242 10.67 24.55 5.12
N ILE A 243 9.61 24.03 4.49
CA ILE A 243 9.18 22.64 4.67
C ILE A 243 10.22 21.65 4.11
N CYS A 244 10.72 21.85 2.89
CA CYS A 244 11.74 20.96 2.30
C CYS A 244 13.03 20.89 3.13
N ASN A 245 13.43 22.00 3.77
CA ASN A 245 14.59 22.07 4.66
C ASN A 245 14.29 21.50 6.07
N GLY A 246 13.04 21.11 6.33
CA GLY A 246 12.60 20.56 7.61
C GLY A 246 12.59 21.59 8.74
N GLU A 247 12.39 22.88 8.42
CA GLU A 247 12.17 23.91 9.43
C GLU A 247 10.92 23.55 10.26
N LEU A 248 10.98 23.74 11.58
CA LEU A 248 9.82 23.50 12.43
C LEU A 248 8.70 24.46 12.03
N GLU A 249 7.48 23.96 11.88
CA GLU A 249 6.34 24.76 11.40
C GLU A 249 6.12 26.03 12.22
N LYS A 250 6.29 25.96 13.54
CA LYS A 250 6.18 27.12 14.44
C LYS A 250 7.24 28.20 14.15
N ASP A 251 8.43 27.78 13.74
CA ASP A 251 9.57 28.67 13.48
C ASP A 251 9.45 29.26 12.08
N ALA A 252 9.10 28.43 11.09
CA ALA A 252 8.75 28.87 9.74
C ALA A 252 7.59 29.88 9.76
N LEU A 253 6.51 29.59 10.49
CA LEU A 253 5.37 30.51 10.63
C LEU A 253 5.80 31.84 11.26
N ARG A 254 6.65 31.81 12.29
CA ARG A 254 7.16 33.02 12.95
C ARG A 254 8.02 33.85 11.98
N ARG A 255 8.96 33.22 11.28
CA ARG A 255 9.87 33.86 10.34
C ARG A 255 9.13 34.48 9.15
N LEU A 256 8.22 33.73 8.53
CA LEU A 256 7.44 34.19 7.37
C LEU A 256 6.48 35.34 7.74
N ARG A 257 5.91 35.32 8.95
CA ARG A 257 5.12 36.44 9.47
C ARG A 257 5.98 37.68 9.72
N ALA A 258 7.13 37.52 10.37
CA ALA A 258 8.06 38.63 10.61
C ALA A 258 8.46 39.31 9.29
N LEU A 259 8.78 38.52 8.27
CA LEU A 259 9.10 39.02 6.92
C LEU A 259 7.94 39.84 6.31
N MET A 260 6.68 39.42 6.52
CA MET A 260 5.53 40.21 6.08
C MET A 260 5.41 41.53 6.85
N PHE A 261 5.60 41.52 8.16
CA PHE A 261 5.53 42.73 8.98
C PHE A 261 6.62 43.76 8.63
N GLU A 262 7.79 43.33 8.17
CA GLU A 262 8.82 44.24 7.64
C GLU A 262 8.39 45.02 6.38
N SER A 263 7.31 44.59 5.71
CA SER A 263 6.73 45.27 4.54
C SER A 263 5.42 46.03 4.84
N GLU A 264 5.07 46.18 6.11
CA GLU A 264 3.87 46.87 6.58
C GLU A 264 3.91 48.37 6.23
N GLY A 265 2.76 48.98 5.92
CA GLY A 265 2.67 50.41 5.56
C GLY A 265 2.53 50.69 4.06
N GLN A 266 1.84 49.83 3.31
CA GLN A 266 1.58 50.05 1.89
C GLN A 266 0.51 51.13 1.65
N ASP A 267 0.88 52.24 1.00
CA ASP A 267 -0.05 53.34 0.67
C ASP A 267 -1.06 52.99 -0.43
N ASN A 268 -0.74 52.00 -1.28
CA ASN A 268 -1.60 51.57 -2.37
C ASN A 268 -2.68 50.57 -1.88
N PRO A 269 -4.00 50.87 -2.05
CA PRO A 269 -5.08 50.00 -1.57
C PRO A 269 -5.05 48.56 -2.11
N LYS A 270 -4.63 48.36 -3.38
CA LYS A 270 -4.49 47.03 -3.98
C LYS A 270 -3.34 46.25 -3.33
N ARG A 271 -2.23 46.93 -3.03
CA ARG A 271 -1.07 46.30 -2.36
C ARG A 271 -1.39 45.97 -0.90
N LYS A 272 -2.07 46.86 -0.18
CA LYS A 272 -2.54 46.61 1.18
C LYS A 272 -3.47 45.39 1.26
N SER A 273 -4.46 45.31 0.37
CA SER A 273 -5.36 44.15 0.29
C SER A 273 -4.61 42.83 -0.02
N SER A 274 -3.64 42.87 -0.94
CA SER A 274 -2.79 41.71 -1.28
C SER A 274 -1.91 41.27 -0.10
N TRP A 275 -1.36 42.23 0.65
CA TRP A 275 -0.57 42.00 1.85
C TRP A 275 -1.39 41.30 2.95
N GLU A 276 -2.58 41.84 3.28
CA GLU A 276 -3.48 41.28 4.31
C GLU A 276 -3.90 39.84 3.96
N LYS A 277 -4.28 39.61 2.69
CA LYS A 277 -4.62 38.27 2.18
C LYS A 277 -3.43 37.32 2.26
N THR A 278 -2.22 37.77 1.93
CA THR A 278 -1.03 36.90 1.97
C THR A 278 -0.67 36.54 3.40
N LEU A 279 -0.67 37.50 4.33
CA LEU A 279 -0.39 37.28 5.75
C LEU A 279 -1.35 36.27 6.37
N GLY A 280 -2.66 36.41 6.09
CA GLY A 280 -3.68 35.48 6.57
C GLY A 280 -3.55 34.07 5.99
N ASN A 281 -2.97 33.92 4.79
CA ASN A 281 -2.85 32.64 4.11
C ASN A 281 -1.58 31.84 4.46
N ILE A 282 -0.60 32.40 5.17
CA ILE A 282 0.66 31.70 5.52
C ILE A 282 0.42 30.33 6.18
N PRO A 283 -0.50 30.18 7.17
CA PRO A 283 -0.78 28.86 7.76
C PRO A 283 -1.29 27.84 6.73
N ARG A 284 -2.16 28.28 5.81
CA ARG A 284 -2.69 27.42 4.74
C ARG A 284 -1.61 27.04 3.73
N MET A 285 -0.67 27.95 3.44
CA MET A 285 0.49 27.67 2.58
C MET A 285 1.39 26.60 3.21
N LEU A 286 1.67 26.69 4.51
CA LEU A 286 2.46 25.69 5.24
C LEU A 286 1.77 24.31 5.21
N ALA A 287 0.46 24.26 5.51
CA ALA A 287 -0.32 23.04 5.44
C ALA A 287 -0.30 22.42 4.03
N SER A 288 -0.48 23.24 3.00
CA SER A 288 -0.45 22.80 1.60
C SER A 288 0.94 22.31 1.18
N ALA A 289 2.00 22.98 1.62
CA ALA A 289 3.37 22.60 1.34
C ALA A 289 3.73 21.25 1.99
N LYS A 290 3.26 20.95 3.20
CA LYS A 290 3.47 19.63 3.84
C LYS A 290 2.87 18.49 3.03
N VAL A 291 1.67 18.70 2.48
CA VAL A 291 1.01 17.70 1.64
C VAL A 291 1.79 17.51 0.33
N LYS A 292 2.31 18.60 -0.23
CA LYS A 292 3.08 18.56 -1.48
C LYS A 292 4.49 18.00 -1.31
N PHE A 293 5.10 18.18 -0.14
CA PHE A 293 6.47 17.79 0.16
C PHE A 293 6.52 16.90 1.41
N PRO A 294 6.05 15.64 1.31
CA PRO A 294 5.92 14.76 2.46
C PRO A 294 7.26 14.47 3.14
N GLN A 295 8.35 14.30 2.38
CA GLN A 295 9.69 14.09 2.95
C GLN A 295 10.17 15.32 3.74
N GLY A 296 9.87 16.54 3.26
CA GLY A 296 10.14 17.77 4.00
C GLY A 296 9.37 17.84 5.32
N ALA A 297 8.10 17.43 5.30
CA ALA A 297 7.28 17.33 6.51
C ALA A 297 7.86 16.31 7.52
N VAL A 298 8.38 15.17 7.05
CA VAL A 298 9.08 14.19 7.89
C VAL A 298 10.37 14.78 8.47
N ARG A 299 11.18 15.50 7.67
CA ARG A 299 12.42 16.16 8.14
C ARG A 299 12.19 17.10 9.32
N SER A 300 11.04 17.77 9.38
CA SER A 300 10.68 18.66 10.50
C SER A 300 10.47 17.93 11.83
N GLN A 301 10.22 16.62 11.80
CA GLN A 301 9.97 15.78 12.98
C GLN A 301 11.25 15.11 13.49
N LEU A 302 12.34 15.15 12.72
CA LEU A 302 13.59 14.48 13.07
C LEU A 302 14.32 15.22 14.18
N ARG A 303 14.96 14.45 15.06
CA ARG A 303 15.79 14.98 16.14
C ARG A 303 17.04 15.63 15.57
N ARG A 304 17.40 16.78 16.14
CA ARG A 304 18.54 17.61 15.73
C ARG A 304 19.52 17.75 16.88
N GLY A 305 20.81 17.79 16.56
CA GLY A 305 21.88 18.03 17.52
C GLY A 305 22.17 19.51 17.73
N ASP A 306 23.19 19.79 18.54
CA ASP A 306 23.68 21.15 18.77
C ASP A 306 24.19 21.74 17.44
N GLY A 307 23.60 22.86 17.02
CA GLY A 307 23.83 23.44 15.68
C GLY A 307 22.77 23.09 14.63
N GLY A 308 21.70 22.38 15.00
CA GLY A 308 20.51 22.20 14.16
C GLY A 308 20.63 21.13 13.07
N SER A 309 21.76 20.42 12.98
CA SER A 309 21.92 19.29 12.06
C SER A 309 21.08 18.09 12.49
N ILE A 310 20.50 17.37 11.53
CA ILE A 310 19.74 16.13 11.80
C ILE A 310 20.71 15.04 12.27
N ILE A 311 20.38 14.39 13.38
CA ILE A 311 21.22 13.33 13.96
C ILE A 311 21.08 12.05 13.13
N ALA A 312 22.19 11.47 12.67
CA ALA A 312 22.18 10.20 11.95
C ALA A 312 22.16 9.02 12.94
N ASP A 313 20.99 8.67 13.46
CA ASP A 313 20.79 7.56 14.40
C ASP A 313 19.52 6.73 14.16
N GLU A 314 19.41 5.61 14.87
CA GLU A 314 18.33 4.62 14.72
C GLU A 314 16.94 5.21 15.01
N GLU A 315 16.83 6.13 15.96
CA GLU A 315 15.55 6.76 16.31
C GLU A 315 15.06 7.67 15.18
N ASN A 316 15.96 8.41 14.53
CA ASN A 316 15.56 9.18 13.34
C ASN A 316 15.23 8.27 12.15
N VAL A 317 15.90 7.13 11.98
CA VAL A 317 15.47 6.13 10.99
C VAL A 317 14.07 5.61 11.31
N ARG A 318 13.77 5.31 12.57
CA ARG A 318 12.44 4.87 13.03
C ARG A 318 11.37 5.91 12.69
N LEU A 319 11.61 7.19 12.98
CA LEU A 319 10.70 8.29 12.64
C LEU A 319 10.47 8.41 11.13
N ILE A 320 11.52 8.21 10.32
CA ILE A 320 11.40 8.22 8.86
C ILE A 320 10.49 7.08 8.40
N VAL A 321 10.72 5.85 8.85
CA VAL A 321 9.93 4.68 8.42
C VAL A 321 8.50 4.74 8.96
N GLU A 322 8.26 5.43 10.08
CA GLU A 322 6.94 5.67 10.65
C GLU A 322 6.13 6.70 9.87
N HIS A 323 6.75 7.82 9.50
CA HIS A 323 6.04 8.98 8.97
C HIS A 323 6.16 9.17 7.45
N ASP A 324 7.17 8.57 6.81
CA ASP A 324 7.26 8.55 5.36
C ASP A 324 6.26 7.53 4.79
N SER A 325 5.19 8.05 4.19
CA SER A 325 4.15 7.23 3.56
C SER A 325 4.68 6.30 2.46
N SER A 326 5.81 6.63 1.83
CA SER A 326 6.43 5.76 0.82
C SER A 326 7.04 4.51 1.45
N LEU A 327 7.43 4.56 2.74
CA LEU A 327 8.06 3.47 3.50
C LEU A 327 7.12 2.79 4.50
N ALA A 328 6.08 3.48 4.94
CA ALA A 328 5.15 2.99 5.94
C ALA A 328 4.55 1.62 5.53
N GLY A 329 4.64 0.65 6.45
CA GLY A 329 4.14 -0.72 6.26
C GLY A 329 4.89 -1.57 5.22
N MET A 330 5.96 -1.05 4.61
CA MET A 330 6.72 -1.76 3.57
C MET A 330 7.54 -2.93 4.14
N VAL A 331 8.08 -2.77 5.35
CA VAL A 331 8.85 -3.79 6.06
C VAL A 331 8.00 -4.38 7.17
N ARG A 332 7.74 -5.67 7.09
CA ARG A 332 6.96 -6.43 8.08
C ARG A 332 7.81 -7.48 8.76
N TYR A 333 7.32 -8.01 9.86
CA TYR A 333 7.98 -9.08 10.61
C TYR A 333 7.10 -10.32 10.63
N ASP A 334 7.61 -11.42 10.06
CA ASP A 334 6.94 -12.71 10.14
C ASP A 334 7.34 -13.41 11.44
N GLU A 335 6.37 -13.57 12.35
CA GLU A 335 6.54 -14.21 13.65
C GLU A 335 6.86 -15.71 13.55
N LEU A 336 6.44 -16.38 12.48
CA LEU A 336 6.68 -17.82 12.28
C LEU A 336 8.13 -18.06 11.82
N SER A 337 8.62 -17.30 10.84
CA SER A 337 10.01 -17.42 10.39
C SER A 337 11.00 -16.59 11.22
N MET A 338 10.52 -15.67 12.04
CA MET A 338 11.30 -14.66 12.75
C MET A 338 12.17 -13.81 11.81
N ARG A 339 11.70 -13.55 10.59
CA ARG A 339 12.42 -12.79 9.55
C ARG A 339 11.65 -11.55 9.14
N ARG A 340 12.40 -10.59 8.58
CA ARG A 340 11.83 -9.42 7.90
C ARG A 340 11.27 -9.84 6.54
N VAL A 341 10.15 -9.25 6.19
CA VAL A 341 9.47 -9.44 4.90
C VAL A 341 9.31 -8.07 4.25
N LEU A 342 9.72 -7.98 3.00
CA LEU A 342 9.50 -6.82 2.15
C LEU A 342 8.19 -7.02 1.39
N VAL A 343 7.27 -6.06 1.50
CA VAL A 343 5.89 -6.16 0.96
C VAL A 343 5.78 -5.51 -0.42
N ARG A 344 6.70 -4.60 -0.75
CA ARG A 344 6.77 -3.90 -2.04
C ARG A 344 8.20 -3.37 -2.24
N PRO A 345 8.62 -3.04 -3.48
CA PRO A 345 9.94 -2.50 -3.75
C PRO A 345 10.27 -1.26 -2.92
N VAL A 346 11.55 -1.09 -2.57
CA VAL A 346 12.05 0.17 -1.99
C VAL A 346 11.93 1.26 -3.05
N PRO A 347 11.38 2.46 -2.73
CA PRO A 347 11.24 3.52 -3.72
C PRO A 347 12.60 3.95 -4.30
N GLY A 348 12.67 4.10 -5.63
CA GLY A 348 13.89 4.49 -6.34
C GLY A 348 15.00 3.43 -6.35
N ASP A 349 14.65 2.17 -6.06
CA ASP A 349 15.54 1.03 -6.22
C ASP A 349 15.58 0.59 -7.68
N THR A 350 16.73 0.81 -8.32
CA THR A 350 16.97 0.43 -9.73
C THR A 350 17.40 -1.02 -9.90
N ALA A 351 17.66 -1.74 -8.80
CA ALA A 351 18.02 -3.16 -8.81
C ALA A 351 16.79 -4.09 -8.78
N VAL A 352 15.57 -3.53 -8.80
CA VAL A 352 14.33 -4.33 -8.85
C VAL A 352 14.31 -5.13 -10.14
N VAL A 353 14.32 -6.46 -9.99
CA VAL A 353 14.18 -7.38 -11.13
C VAL A 353 12.69 -7.53 -11.44
N ALA A 354 12.30 -7.50 -12.71
CA ALA A 354 10.90 -7.63 -13.13
C ALA A 354 10.21 -8.93 -12.65
N SER A 355 10.99 -9.94 -12.26
CA SER A 355 10.50 -11.23 -11.74
C SER A 355 10.34 -11.26 -10.21
N ASP A 356 10.67 -10.21 -9.47
CA ASP A 356 10.50 -10.21 -8.02
C ASP A 356 9.01 -10.16 -7.66
N GLU A 357 8.52 -11.25 -7.07
CA GLU A 357 7.18 -11.31 -6.49
C GLU A 357 7.20 -10.82 -5.04
N TYR A 358 6.15 -10.10 -4.65
CA TYR A 358 5.96 -9.60 -3.29
C TYR A 358 4.65 -10.11 -2.68
N PRO A 359 4.59 -10.35 -1.36
CA PRO A 359 5.65 -10.15 -0.37
C PRO A 359 6.78 -11.20 -0.48
N ARG A 360 8.02 -10.81 -0.18
CA ARG A 360 9.19 -11.72 -0.15
C ARG A 360 10.08 -11.51 1.07
N GLN A 361 10.94 -12.49 1.36
CA GLN A 361 11.93 -12.34 2.42
C GLN A 361 12.87 -11.16 2.13
N TRP A 362 13.26 -10.48 3.21
CA TRP A 362 14.28 -9.44 3.19
C TRP A 362 15.64 -10.00 2.80
N ARG A 363 16.32 -9.32 1.88
CA ARG A 363 17.65 -9.67 1.36
C ARG A 363 18.66 -8.58 1.73
N ASP A 364 19.95 -8.87 1.50
CA ASP A 364 21.01 -7.90 1.81
C ASP A 364 20.96 -6.67 0.90
N GLU A 365 20.51 -6.85 -0.35
CA GLU A 365 20.33 -5.77 -1.32
C GLU A 365 19.27 -4.77 -0.85
N ASP A 366 18.19 -5.24 -0.20
CA ASP A 366 17.13 -4.38 0.33
C ASP A 366 17.66 -3.46 1.44
N SER A 367 18.61 -3.93 2.25
CA SER A 367 19.27 -3.10 3.26
C SER A 367 20.09 -1.98 2.62
N VAL A 368 20.73 -2.25 1.48
CA VAL A 368 21.49 -1.24 0.72
C VAL A 368 20.53 -0.24 0.08
N ALA A 369 19.46 -0.71 -0.57
CA ALA A 369 18.45 0.14 -1.18
C ALA A 369 17.80 1.07 -0.15
N MET A 370 17.42 0.55 1.02
CA MET A 370 16.90 1.37 2.12
C MET A 370 17.90 2.39 2.63
N GLN A 371 19.17 2.01 2.80
CA GLN A 371 20.20 2.94 3.22
C GLN A 371 20.33 4.08 2.20
N GLN A 372 20.38 3.77 0.91
CA GLN A 372 20.49 4.76 -0.15
C GLN A 372 19.26 5.69 -0.17
N TYR A 373 18.06 5.15 -0.04
CA TYR A 373 16.84 5.96 0.08
C TYR A 373 16.94 6.95 1.26
N VAL A 374 17.32 6.47 2.45
CA VAL A 374 17.47 7.34 3.63
C VAL A 374 18.58 8.37 3.43
N GLN A 375 19.70 8.02 2.79
CA GLN A 375 20.81 8.93 2.50
C GLN A 375 20.41 10.04 1.53
N ARG A 376 19.73 9.70 0.43
CA ARG A 376 19.26 10.65 -0.59
C ARG A 376 18.24 11.63 -0.01
N HIS A 377 17.27 11.12 0.74
CA HIS A 377 16.11 11.92 1.14
C HIS A 377 16.19 12.55 2.53
N TYR A 378 17.05 12.08 3.44
CA TYR A 378 17.02 12.52 4.83
C TYR A 378 18.39 12.75 5.47
N MET A 379 19.24 11.71 5.49
CA MET A 379 20.45 11.68 6.31
C MET A 379 21.64 11.15 5.50
N PRO A 380 22.37 12.02 4.77
CA PRO A 380 23.42 11.61 3.83
C PRO A 380 24.55 10.77 4.43
N ARG A 381 24.75 10.81 5.75
CA ARG A 381 25.82 10.10 6.46
C ARG A 381 25.33 8.92 7.31
N ILE A 382 24.09 8.45 7.12
CA ILE A 382 23.58 7.31 7.88
C ILE A 382 24.29 6.01 7.48
N GLY A 383 24.67 5.22 8.49
CA GLY A 383 25.28 3.89 8.32
C GLY A 383 24.23 2.79 8.17
N ARG A 384 24.58 1.71 7.46
CA ARG A 384 23.69 0.55 7.22
C ARG A 384 23.25 -0.11 8.52
N ASP A 385 24.15 -0.24 9.49
CA ASP A 385 23.90 -0.82 10.81
C ASP A 385 22.72 -0.15 11.53
N LYS A 386 22.66 1.18 11.49
CA LYS A 386 21.59 1.97 12.09
C LYS A 386 20.25 1.79 11.35
N VAL A 387 20.31 1.67 10.03
CA VAL A 387 19.12 1.41 9.20
C VAL A 387 18.56 0.04 9.52
N ASP A 388 19.40 -1.00 9.50
CA ASP A 388 19.01 -2.38 9.79
C ASP A 388 18.50 -2.54 11.24
N GLY A 389 19.17 -1.93 12.21
CA GLY A 389 18.77 -1.96 13.63
C GLY A 389 17.39 -1.35 13.88
N ALA A 390 17.14 -0.16 13.31
CA ALA A 390 15.85 0.51 13.41
C ALA A 390 14.74 -0.27 12.68
N LEU A 391 14.99 -0.75 11.46
CA LEU A 391 14.01 -1.52 10.68
C LEU A 391 13.62 -2.82 11.38
N GLY A 392 14.59 -3.57 11.92
CA GLY A 392 14.33 -4.80 12.64
C GLY A 392 13.44 -4.59 13.87
N THR A 393 13.75 -3.57 14.67
CA THR A 393 13.00 -3.25 15.88
C THR A 393 11.60 -2.71 15.56
N TRP A 394 11.49 -1.81 14.59
CA TRP A 394 10.23 -1.19 14.19
C TRP A 394 9.26 -2.17 13.53
N ALA A 395 9.74 -2.99 12.59
CA ALA A 395 8.89 -3.98 11.93
C ALA A 395 8.32 -4.98 12.95
N ARG A 396 9.14 -5.42 13.91
CA ARG A 396 8.71 -6.35 14.97
C ARG A 396 7.70 -5.73 15.94
N SER A 397 7.83 -4.46 16.30
CA SER A 397 6.93 -3.82 17.27
C SER A 397 5.61 -3.37 16.66
N ARG A 398 5.60 -2.94 15.38
CA ARG A 398 4.45 -2.26 14.77
C ARG A 398 3.80 -3.01 13.61
N TRP A 399 4.56 -3.87 12.92
CA TRP A 399 4.17 -4.50 11.65
C TRP A 399 4.40 -6.02 11.64
N SER A 400 4.28 -6.65 12.81
CA SER A 400 4.34 -8.11 12.94
C SER A 400 3.07 -8.78 12.41
N PHE A 401 3.23 -9.99 11.91
CA PHE A 401 2.13 -10.85 11.48
C PHE A 401 2.55 -12.31 11.59
N HIS A 402 1.57 -13.20 11.56
CA HIS A 402 1.83 -14.63 11.60
C HIS A 402 1.04 -15.32 10.48
N PRO A 403 1.69 -15.79 9.41
CA PRO A 403 1.01 -16.21 8.18
C PRO A 403 -0.05 -17.29 8.43
N ILE A 404 0.28 -18.31 9.23
CA ILE A 404 -0.67 -19.40 9.53
C ILE A 404 -1.81 -18.94 10.44
N ARG A 405 -1.56 -18.19 11.52
CA ARG A 405 -2.64 -17.68 12.37
C ARG A 405 -3.57 -16.76 11.59
N ASP A 406 -3.00 -15.91 10.74
CA ASP A 406 -3.78 -14.99 9.92
C ASP A 406 -4.60 -15.73 8.87
N TYR A 407 -4.05 -16.81 8.28
CA TYR A 407 -4.81 -17.74 7.44
C TYR A 407 -5.96 -18.38 8.23
N LEU A 408 -5.68 -19.00 9.38
CA LEU A 408 -6.67 -19.70 10.21
C LEU A 408 -7.80 -18.78 10.69
N LYS A 409 -7.49 -17.53 11.07
CA LYS A 409 -8.48 -16.54 11.53
C LYS A 409 -9.47 -16.12 10.44
N ARG A 410 -9.12 -16.29 9.16
CA ARG A 410 -9.98 -15.94 8.02
C ARG A 410 -10.83 -17.10 7.52
N LEU A 411 -10.61 -18.32 8.02
CA LEU A 411 -11.35 -19.49 7.57
C LEU A 411 -12.78 -19.48 8.13
N GLU A 412 -13.73 -19.82 7.27
CA GLU A 412 -15.12 -20.07 7.64
C GLU A 412 -15.40 -21.57 7.52
N TRP A 413 -16.02 -22.16 8.55
CA TRP A 413 -16.36 -23.57 8.52
C TRP A 413 -17.62 -23.79 7.68
N ASP A 414 -17.52 -24.68 6.69
CA ASP A 414 -18.62 -25.00 5.76
C ASP A 414 -19.64 -26.00 6.32
N GLY A 415 -19.60 -26.29 7.62
CA GLY A 415 -20.51 -27.21 8.30
C GLY A 415 -20.28 -28.70 8.03
N LYS A 416 -19.29 -29.09 7.21
CA LYS A 416 -19.03 -30.49 6.87
C LYS A 416 -17.91 -31.07 7.75
N PRO A 417 -18.16 -32.15 8.52
CA PRO A 417 -17.20 -32.71 9.47
C PRO A 417 -16.14 -33.59 8.78
N ARG A 418 -15.15 -32.97 8.13
CA ARG A 418 -14.09 -33.69 7.39
C ARG A 418 -12.90 -34.14 8.24
N LEU A 419 -12.76 -33.58 9.44
CA LEU A 419 -11.56 -33.73 10.28
C LEU A 419 -11.28 -35.19 10.67
N ASP A 420 -12.31 -35.99 10.91
CA ASP A 420 -12.11 -37.38 11.31
C ASP A 420 -11.81 -38.28 10.10
N ASP A 421 -12.34 -37.96 8.93
CA ASP A 421 -12.34 -38.88 7.78
C ASP A 421 -11.31 -38.51 6.69
N TRP A 422 -10.46 -37.52 6.92
CA TRP A 422 -9.55 -37.03 5.88
C TRP A 422 -8.53 -38.07 5.41
N LEU A 423 -8.02 -38.93 6.30
CA LEU A 423 -7.08 -39.98 5.96
C LEU A 423 -7.72 -41.02 5.02
N THR A 424 -8.93 -41.47 5.34
CA THR A 424 -9.67 -42.44 4.54
C THR A 424 -10.18 -41.82 3.23
N THR A 425 -10.65 -40.57 3.29
CA THR A 425 -11.26 -39.88 2.14
C THR A 425 -10.23 -39.43 1.11
N TYR A 426 -9.16 -38.77 1.55
CA TYR A 426 -8.20 -38.13 0.64
C TYR A 426 -6.95 -38.98 0.39
N LEU A 427 -6.48 -39.72 1.40
CA LEU A 427 -5.31 -40.59 1.25
C LEU A 427 -5.66 -42.04 0.96
N GLN A 428 -6.95 -42.39 0.98
CA GLN A 428 -7.42 -43.77 0.79
C GLN A 428 -6.77 -44.74 1.76
N ALA A 429 -6.54 -44.28 2.99
CA ALA A 429 -6.01 -45.06 4.10
C ALA A 429 -6.82 -46.34 4.33
N LYS A 430 -6.17 -47.51 4.37
CA LYS A 430 -6.80 -48.79 4.77
C LYS A 430 -5.96 -49.50 5.85
N GLY A 431 -6.11 -50.81 6.03
CA GLY A 431 -5.25 -51.70 6.83
C GLY A 431 -5.23 -51.54 8.35
N ALA A 432 -5.65 -50.39 8.88
CA ALA A 432 -5.93 -50.18 10.28
C ALA A 432 -7.45 -50.05 10.56
N PRO A 433 -7.92 -50.34 11.79
CA PRO A 433 -9.31 -50.13 12.15
C PRO A 433 -9.74 -48.68 11.90
N GLU A 434 -10.92 -48.46 11.33
CA GLU A 434 -11.43 -47.12 10.98
C GLU A 434 -11.42 -46.15 12.16
N ALA A 435 -11.83 -46.62 13.35
CA ALA A 435 -11.80 -45.82 14.58
C ALA A 435 -10.38 -45.33 14.94
N TYR A 436 -9.35 -46.11 14.60
CA TYR A 436 -7.96 -45.71 14.79
C TYR A 436 -7.56 -44.62 13.79
N LEU A 437 -7.84 -44.82 12.49
CA LEU A 437 -7.58 -43.83 11.44
C LEU A 437 -8.22 -42.48 11.76
N ARG A 438 -9.50 -42.50 12.15
CA ARG A 438 -10.22 -41.30 12.57
C ARG A 438 -9.54 -40.57 13.72
N ALA A 439 -9.18 -41.31 14.76
CA ALA A 439 -8.55 -40.74 15.94
C ALA A 439 -7.15 -40.17 15.67
N VAL A 440 -6.31 -40.84 14.89
CA VAL A 440 -4.94 -40.37 14.61
C VAL A 440 -4.93 -39.19 13.64
N GLY A 441 -5.78 -39.25 12.61
CA GLY A 441 -5.93 -38.18 11.63
C GLY A 441 -6.39 -36.87 12.27
N ALA A 442 -7.45 -36.95 13.09
CA ALA A 442 -7.97 -35.77 13.78
C ALA A 442 -6.97 -35.21 14.79
N LYS A 443 -6.35 -36.06 15.63
CA LYS A 443 -5.39 -35.61 16.66
C LYS A 443 -4.16 -34.93 16.07
N TRP A 444 -3.63 -35.43 14.96
CA TRP A 444 -2.46 -34.83 14.33
C TRP A 444 -2.78 -33.45 13.73
N MET A 445 -3.93 -33.29 13.06
CA MET A 445 -4.40 -31.98 12.59
C MET A 445 -4.64 -31.01 13.75
N ILE A 446 -5.27 -31.46 14.83
CA ILE A 446 -5.47 -30.65 16.04
C ILE A 446 -4.12 -30.24 16.64
N ALA A 447 -3.13 -31.13 16.67
CA ALA A 447 -1.78 -30.80 17.16
C ALA A 447 -1.09 -29.76 16.27
N ALA A 448 -1.26 -29.82 14.94
CA ALA A 448 -0.73 -28.84 14.01
C ALA A 448 -1.29 -27.43 14.27
N ILE A 449 -2.59 -27.35 14.56
CA ILE A 449 -3.25 -26.09 14.94
C ILE A 449 -2.78 -25.64 16.33
N ALA A 450 -2.78 -26.54 17.32
CA ALA A 450 -2.39 -26.22 18.69
C ALA A 450 -0.95 -25.68 18.77
N ARG A 451 -0.01 -26.22 17.99
CA ARG A 451 1.37 -25.74 17.93
C ARG A 451 1.49 -24.30 17.45
N VAL A 452 0.60 -23.85 16.57
CA VAL A 452 0.58 -22.46 16.08
C VAL A 452 -0.15 -21.53 17.05
N ILE A 453 -1.26 -21.98 17.65
CA ILE A 453 -2.07 -21.17 18.58
C ILE A 453 -1.40 -21.05 19.96
N GLU A 454 -0.80 -22.13 20.45
CA GLU A 454 -0.04 -22.24 21.70
C GLU A 454 1.39 -22.72 21.42
N PRO A 455 2.28 -21.83 20.95
CA PRO A 455 3.67 -22.18 20.63
C PRO A 455 4.38 -22.92 21.76
N GLY A 456 5.02 -24.03 21.42
CA GLY A 456 5.70 -24.88 22.41
C GLY A 456 4.77 -25.77 23.24
N CYS A 457 3.46 -25.89 22.92
CA CYS A 457 2.62 -26.94 23.50
C CYS A 457 3.22 -28.33 23.22
N GLN A 458 2.97 -29.32 24.06
CA GLN A 458 3.52 -30.65 23.82
C GLN A 458 2.82 -31.30 22.61
N ALA A 459 3.61 -31.75 21.63
CA ALA A 459 3.14 -32.64 20.56
C ALA A 459 4.14 -33.79 20.46
N ASP A 460 3.84 -34.89 21.14
CA ASP A 460 4.75 -36.03 21.27
C ASP A 460 4.77 -36.94 20.04
N TYR A 461 3.84 -36.72 19.10
CA TYR A 461 3.54 -37.66 18.05
C TYR A 461 3.75 -37.11 16.64
N ALA A 462 4.34 -37.93 15.78
CA ALA A 462 4.39 -37.74 14.34
C ALA A 462 3.39 -38.68 13.64
N LEU A 463 2.76 -38.22 12.56
CA LEU A 463 1.93 -39.04 11.67
C LEU A 463 2.85 -39.79 10.70
N VAL A 464 2.77 -41.11 10.61
CA VAL A 464 3.51 -41.86 9.59
C VAL A 464 2.55 -42.29 8.48
N LEU A 465 2.89 -41.93 7.23
CA LEU A 465 2.19 -42.34 6.01
C LEU A 465 2.98 -43.47 5.33
N GLU A 466 2.39 -44.66 5.35
CA GLU A 466 2.93 -45.86 4.71
C GLU A 466 2.25 -46.09 3.35
N GLY A 467 2.99 -46.62 2.38
CA GLY A 467 2.42 -47.08 1.11
C GLY A 467 3.42 -47.04 -0.02
N GLY A 468 3.09 -47.64 -1.16
CA GLY A 468 4.02 -47.69 -2.31
C GLY A 468 4.48 -46.32 -2.82
N GLN A 469 5.53 -46.34 -3.65
CA GLN A 469 6.01 -45.15 -4.36
C GLN A 469 4.91 -44.56 -5.25
N GLY A 470 4.93 -43.24 -5.45
CA GLY A 470 3.96 -42.55 -6.33
C GLY A 470 2.58 -42.31 -5.73
N LYS A 471 2.35 -42.65 -4.45
CA LYS A 471 1.06 -42.44 -3.75
C LYS A 471 0.83 -41.02 -3.23
N LYS A 472 1.61 -40.03 -3.70
CA LYS A 472 1.45 -38.60 -3.36
C LYS A 472 1.47 -38.28 -1.84
N LYS A 473 2.18 -39.09 -1.04
CA LYS A 473 2.28 -38.91 0.43
C LYS A 473 2.84 -37.53 0.80
N SER A 474 4.02 -37.20 0.29
CA SER A 474 4.68 -35.90 0.45
C SER A 474 3.84 -34.76 -0.13
N SER A 475 3.22 -34.98 -1.29
CA SER A 475 2.34 -33.99 -1.92
C SER A 475 1.12 -33.65 -1.06
N ALA A 476 0.56 -34.62 -0.33
CA ALA A 476 -0.56 -34.36 0.58
C ALA A 476 -0.14 -33.51 1.79
N LEU A 477 1.02 -33.81 2.38
CA LEU A 477 1.57 -33.02 3.49
C LEU A 477 1.90 -31.59 3.04
N ARG A 478 2.49 -31.44 1.84
CA ARG A 478 2.76 -30.17 1.18
C ARG A 478 1.47 -29.38 0.90
N ALA A 479 0.42 -30.04 0.42
CA ALA A 479 -0.87 -29.40 0.19
C ALA A 479 -1.53 -28.89 1.49
N LEU A 480 -1.31 -29.55 2.62
CA LEU A 480 -1.83 -29.12 3.92
C LEU A 480 -1.08 -27.89 4.48
N ALA A 481 0.25 -27.82 4.30
CA ALA A 481 1.05 -26.71 4.81
C ALA A 481 1.15 -25.52 3.85
N GLY A 482 1.03 -25.75 2.55
CA GLY A 482 1.49 -24.83 1.51
C GLY A 482 3.00 -24.92 1.28
N ASP A 483 3.47 -24.59 0.08
CA ASP A 483 4.88 -24.75 -0.30
C ASP A 483 5.85 -23.97 0.59
N GLU A 484 5.47 -22.78 1.05
CA GLU A 484 6.31 -21.93 1.89
C GLU A 484 6.57 -22.54 3.29
N HIS A 485 5.55 -23.21 3.85
CA HIS A 485 5.57 -23.72 5.22
C HIS A 485 5.76 -25.24 5.31
N PHE A 486 5.95 -25.90 4.18
CA PHE A 486 6.33 -27.30 4.11
C PHE A 486 7.85 -27.47 4.00
N SER A 487 8.36 -28.60 4.49
CA SER A 487 9.76 -29.01 4.29
C SER A 487 9.90 -30.52 4.33
N ASP A 488 10.65 -31.08 3.39
CA ASP A 488 11.08 -32.48 3.30
C ASP A 488 12.61 -32.65 3.41
N SER A 489 13.34 -31.54 3.57
CA SER A 489 14.80 -31.46 3.53
C SER A 489 15.42 -31.13 4.89
N LEU A 490 14.98 -31.81 5.95
CA LEU A 490 15.56 -31.62 7.28
C LEU A 490 17.04 -32.06 7.28
N PRO A 491 17.97 -31.30 7.90
CA PRO A 491 19.38 -31.70 7.99
C PRO A 491 19.55 -33.08 8.62
N GLY A 492 20.50 -33.88 8.12
CA GLY A 492 20.70 -35.26 8.58
C GLY A 492 21.09 -35.37 10.06
N ASP A 493 21.88 -34.42 10.57
CA ASP A 493 22.18 -34.34 12.00
C ASP A 493 21.11 -33.52 12.74
N LEU A 494 20.13 -34.22 13.32
CA LEU A 494 19.05 -33.64 14.12
C LEU A 494 19.50 -33.08 15.48
N SER A 495 20.74 -33.32 15.89
CA SER A 495 21.33 -32.70 17.07
C SER A 495 21.98 -31.34 16.77
N SER A 496 22.17 -31.02 15.48
CA SER A 496 22.83 -29.79 15.04
C SER A 496 21.99 -28.54 15.28
N LYS A 497 22.69 -27.39 15.32
CA LYS A 497 22.06 -26.07 15.36
C LYS A 497 21.33 -25.75 14.06
N ASP A 498 21.78 -26.28 12.93
CA ASP A 498 21.15 -26.08 11.62
C ASP A 498 19.77 -26.76 11.58
N ALA A 499 19.65 -27.96 12.15
CA ALA A 499 18.35 -28.63 12.29
C ALA A 499 17.38 -27.87 13.21
N ALA A 500 17.91 -27.23 14.27
CA ALA A 500 17.12 -26.36 15.15
C ALA A 500 16.64 -25.09 14.43
N ASP A 501 17.51 -24.47 13.62
CA ASP A 501 17.18 -23.26 12.86
C ASP A 501 16.19 -23.55 11.70
N HIS A 502 16.34 -24.69 11.02
CA HIS A 502 15.52 -25.11 9.88
C HIS A 502 14.01 -25.17 10.17
N ILE A 503 13.63 -25.37 11.43
CA ILE A 503 12.23 -25.41 11.86
C ILE A 503 11.52 -24.05 11.69
N ARG A 504 12.26 -22.93 11.70
CA ARG A 504 11.66 -21.59 11.56
C ARG A 504 10.89 -21.46 10.25
N GLY A 505 9.69 -20.90 10.31
CA GLY A 505 8.86 -20.69 9.12
C GLY A 505 8.09 -21.93 8.66
N LYS A 506 8.29 -23.10 9.28
CA LYS A 506 7.68 -24.37 8.87
C LYS A 506 6.51 -24.76 9.76
N TRP A 507 5.46 -25.30 9.15
CA TRP A 507 4.27 -25.82 9.83
C TRP A 507 4.25 -27.35 9.84
N ILE A 508 4.56 -27.97 8.71
CA ILE A 508 4.67 -29.42 8.55
C ILE A 508 6.05 -29.75 8.04
N ILE A 509 6.76 -30.60 8.78
CA ILE A 509 8.07 -31.12 8.39
C ILE A 509 7.92 -32.62 8.11
N GLU A 510 8.19 -33.01 6.87
CA GLU A 510 8.32 -34.40 6.48
C GLU A 510 9.68 -34.95 6.90
N LEU A 511 9.66 -36.15 7.47
CA LEU A 511 10.82 -37.00 7.70
C LEU A 511 10.77 -38.10 6.62
N PRO A 512 11.43 -37.89 5.47
CA PRO A 512 11.40 -38.87 4.39
C PRO A 512 12.14 -40.13 4.81
N GLU A 513 11.63 -41.28 4.36
CA GLU A 513 12.29 -42.58 4.51
C GLU A 513 12.65 -42.91 5.96
N LEU A 514 11.67 -42.75 6.86
CA LEU A 514 11.81 -42.98 8.31
C LEU A 514 12.38 -44.38 8.66
N ALA A 515 12.36 -45.32 7.73
CA ALA A 515 12.97 -46.66 7.81
C ALA A 515 14.50 -46.68 7.80
N GLN A 516 15.16 -45.63 7.29
CA GLN A 516 16.61 -45.61 7.12
C GLN A 516 17.37 -45.13 8.37
N PHE A 517 16.68 -44.63 9.38
CA PHE A 517 17.34 -44.23 10.63
C PHE A 517 17.94 -45.45 11.32
N ARG A 518 19.24 -45.38 11.58
CA ARG A 518 19.95 -46.40 12.35
C ARG A 518 19.38 -46.43 13.77
N LYS A 519 19.50 -47.58 14.45
CA LYS A 519 19.07 -47.71 15.86
C LYS A 519 19.69 -46.64 16.77
N SER A 520 20.92 -46.22 16.48
CA SER A 520 21.63 -45.13 17.17
C SER A 520 20.99 -43.75 16.97
N GLU A 521 20.19 -43.55 15.92
CA GLU A 521 19.58 -42.26 15.56
C GLU A 521 18.13 -42.15 16.05
N ILE A 522 17.48 -43.28 16.37
CA ILE A 522 16.08 -43.34 16.84
C ILE A 522 15.85 -42.46 18.08
N GLU A 523 16.74 -42.53 19.06
CA GLU A 523 16.59 -41.72 20.28
C GLU A 523 16.80 -40.23 19.99
N THR A 524 17.70 -39.89 19.06
CA THR A 524 17.87 -38.52 18.57
C THR A 524 16.62 -38.03 17.86
N VAL A 525 16.00 -38.84 17.00
CA VAL A 525 14.74 -38.51 16.31
C VAL A 525 13.59 -38.32 17.31
N LYS A 526 13.42 -39.21 18.29
CA LYS A 526 12.38 -39.09 19.33
C LYS A 526 12.58 -37.83 20.18
N ALA A 527 13.81 -37.59 20.61
CA ALA A 527 14.18 -36.38 21.34
C ALA A 527 13.91 -35.14 20.49
N PHE A 528 14.23 -35.19 19.19
CA PHE A 528 13.94 -34.11 18.27
C PHE A 528 12.42 -33.89 18.19
N ILE A 529 11.60 -34.86 17.81
CA ILE A 529 10.14 -34.71 17.64
C ILE A 529 9.47 -34.10 18.88
N THR A 530 9.84 -34.55 20.08
CA THR A 530 9.19 -34.16 21.34
C THR A 530 9.61 -32.80 21.90
N ARG A 531 10.66 -32.18 21.38
CA ARG A 531 11.10 -30.86 21.86
C ARG A 531 9.96 -29.85 21.80
N ARG A 532 9.90 -29.00 22.83
CA ARG A 532 8.93 -27.90 22.94
C ARG A 532 9.49 -26.60 22.39
N VAL A 533 10.79 -26.39 22.57
CA VAL A 533 11.49 -25.15 22.26
C VAL A 533 12.82 -25.50 21.61
N GLU A 534 13.15 -24.81 20.53
CA GLU A 534 14.49 -24.83 19.95
C GLU A 534 15.35 -23.71 20.54
N ARG A 535 16.64 -23.98 20.69
CA ARG A 535 17.65 -23.02 21.13
C ARG A 535 18.77 -23.01 20.12
N PHE A 536 18.95 -21.85 19.48
CA PHE A 536 20.02 -21.67 18.50
C PHE A 536 20.36 -20.19 18.38
N ARG A 537 21.53 -19.91 17.81
CA ARG A 537 21.96 -18.57 17.44
C ARG A 537 21.75 -18.42 15.94
N PRO A 538 20.84 -17.57 15.46
CA PRO A 538 20.66 -17.33 14.04
C PRO A 538 21.96 -16.87 13.40
N ALA A 539 22.15 -17.17 12.11
CA ALA A 539 23.26 -16.60 11.34
C ALA A 539 23.30 -15.07 11.52
N PHE A 540 24.49 -14.53 11.81
CA PHE A 540 24.74 -13.12 12.13
C PHE A 540 24.02 -12.55 13.38
N GLY A 541 23.23 -13.36 14.10
CA GLY A 541 22.69 -13.00 15.40
C GLY A 541 23.80 -12.83 16.44
N ARG A 542 23.62 -11.94 17.42
CA ARG A 542 24.57 -11.77 18.54
C ARG A 542 24.26 -12.67 19.73
N PHE A 543 23.00 -13.04 19.90
CA PHE A 543 22.50 -13.79 21.04
C PHE A 543 21.82 -15.09 20.60
N GLU A 544 21.82 -16.09 21.47
CA GLU A 544 20.97 -17.26 21.33
C GLU A 544 19.50 -16.86 21.50
N ILE A 545 18.63 -17.45 20.69
CA ILE A 545 17.19 -17.24 20.78
C ILE A 545 16.49 -18.54 21.16
N GLU A 546 15.33 -18.39 21.80
CA GLU A 546 14.40 -19.49 21.99
C GLU A 546 13.28 -19.41 20.94
N TYR A 547 13.03 -20.50 20.24
CA TYR A 547 11.93 -20.64 19.31
C TYR A 547 10.95 -21.72 19.81
N PRO A 548 9.85 -21.34 20.48
CA PRO A 548 8.80 -22.28 20.86
C PRO A 548 8.23 -22.91 19.59
N ARG A 549 8.30 -24.23 19.47
CA ARG A 549 7.98 -24.90 18.21
C ARG A 549 6.51 -24.71 17.85
N GLN A 550 6.32 -24.41 16.56
CA GLN A 550 5.02 -24.18 15.93
C GLN A 550 4.71 -25.18 14.81
N CYS A 551 5.55 -26.21 14.65
CA CYS A 551 5.43 -27.24 13.62
C CYS A 551 5.01 -28.61 14.18
N VAL A 552 4.54 -29.48 13.30
CA VAL A 552 4.37 -30.93 13.52
C VAL A 552 5.18 -31.74 12.52
N PHE A 553 5.45 -32.99 12.87
CA PHE A 553 6.21 -33.91 12.02
C PHE A 553 5.29 -34.94 11.38
N ALA A 554 5.65 -35.34 10.17
CA ALA A 554 5.08 -36.50 9.51
C ALA A 554 6.19 -37.34 8.89
N GLY A 555 6.15 -38.65 9.06
CA GLY A 555 7.04 -39.58 8.36
C GLY A 555 6.39 -40.09 7.09
N THR A 556 7.18 -40.33 6.05
CA THR A 556 6.74 -41.11 4.88
C THR A 556 7.66 -42.30 4.71
N THR A 557 7.09 -43.45 4.32
CA THR A 557 7.87 -44.65 4.03
C THR A 557 7.24 -45.45 2.90
N ASN A 558 8.10 -46.14 2.14
CA ASN A 558 7.71 -47.13 1.15
C ASN A 558 7.84 -48.56 1.68
N GLU A 559 8.49 -48.74 2.84
CA GLU A 559 8.75 -50.04 3.45
C GLU A 559 7.72 -50.39 4.52
N ASP A 560 7.31 -51.65 4.54
CA ASP A 560 6.41 -52.23 5.54
C ASP A 560 7.11 -52.46 6.90
N GLN A 561 8.46 -52.42 6.94
CA GLN A 561 9.27 -52.65 8.13
C GLN A 561 10.23 -51.48 8.36
N TYR A 562 9.80 -50.51 9.16
CA TYR A 562 10.59 -49.31 9.41
C TYR A 562 10.82 -49.04 10.92
N LEU A 563 10.27 -49.89 11.79
CA LEU A 563 10.43 -49.80 13.24
C LEU A 563 11.30 -50.96 13.75
N ILE A 564 12.50 -50.64 14.23
CA ILE A 564 13.43 -51.59 14.85
C ILE A 564 13.26 -51.54 16.37
N ASP A 565 12.95 -52.67 17.01
CA ASP A 565 12.77 -52.75 18.47
C ASP A 565 14.11 -52.92 19.22
N ASP A 566 14.09 -52.78 20.55
CA ASP A 566 15.24 -52.88 21.46
C ASP A 566 15.99 -54.22 21.32
N THR A 567 15.36 -55.29 20.81
CA THR A 567 16.00 -56.61 20.60
C THR A 567 16.86 -56.70 19.34
N GLY A 568 16.85 -55.70 18.46
CA GLY A 568 17.58 -55.75 17.18
C GLY A 568 16.85 -56.51 16.08
N ASP A 569 15.64 -57.02 16.37
CA ASP A 569 14.73 -57.49 15.35
C ASP A 569 14.04 -56.29 14.69
N ALA A 570 14.10 -56.22 13.37
CA ALA A 570 13.11 -55.45 12.62
C ALA A 570 11.74 -56.02 12.99
N ALA A 571 10.81 -55.19 13.45
CA ALA A 571 9.49 -55.67 13.79
C ALA A 571 8.82 -56.18 12.50
N SER A 572 8.86 -57.49 12.28
CA SER A 572 8.07 -58.14 11.24
C SER A 572 6.59 -58.10 11.65
N VAL A 573 5.84 -57.19 11.04
CA VAL A 573 4.38 -57.22 11.11
C VAL A 573 3.93 -58.29 10.11
N SER A 574 3.46 -59.43 10.62
CA SER A 574 3.02 -60.56 9.79
C SER A 574 1.89 -60.14 8.84
N ARG A 575 2.12 -60.37 7.55
CA ARG A 575 1.30 -60.02 6.38
C ARG A 575 -0.19 -60.36 6.48
N THR A 576 -1.03 -59.38 6.19
CA THR A 576 -2.08 -59.45 5.16
C THR A 576 -2.60 -58.03 4.88
N SER A 577 -2.17 -57.46 3.75
CA SER A 577 -2.86 -56.39 3.00
C SER A 577 -2.97 -54.98 3.62
N ASP A 578 -2.08 -54.10 3.15
CA ASP A 578 -2.19 -52.65 2.91
C ASP A 578 -2.70 -51.69 4.00
N TYR A 579 -1.72 -50.94 4.54
CA TYR A 579 -1.71 -49.65 5.28
C TYR A 579 -1.80 -49.71 6.83
N TRP A 580 -0.73 -49.30 7.52
CA TRP A 580 -0.78 -48.92 8.94
C TRP A 580 -0.36 -47.45 9.13
N TYR A 581 -0.68 -46.92 10.31
CA TYR A 581 -0.26 -45.59 10.75
C TYR A 581 0.31 -45.77 12.14
N PHE A 582 1.44 -45.13 12.45
CA PHE A 582 1.95 -45.06 13.81
C PHE A 582 1.92 -43.63 14.33
N LEU A 583 1.45 -43.48 15.57
CA LEU A 583 1.75 -42.34 16.43
C LEU A 583 3.10 -42.66 17.11
N MET A 584 4.20 -42.11 16.58
CA MET A 584 5.51 -42.20 17.23
C MET A 584 5.47 -41.49 18.58
N ASN A 585 5.42 -42.19 19.72
CA ASN A 585 5.42 -41.56 21.04
C ASN A 585 6.85 -41.35 21.53
N GLY A 586 7.30 -40.11 21.70
CA GLY A 586 8.65 -39.86 22.22
C GLY A 586 8.82 -39.89 23.75
N ARG A 587 7.82 -40.37 24.53
CA ARG A 587 7.93 -40.55 25.99
C ARG A 587 7.82 -41.99 26.50
N THR A 588 7.48 -42.96 25.68
CA THR A 588 7.34 -44.38 26.11
C THR A 588 7.79 -45.35 25.02
N LYS A 589 8.30 -46.51 25.44
CA LYS A 589 8.60 -47.66 24.57
C LYS A 589 7.43 -47.91 23.61
N TRP A 590 7.80 -48.16 22.35
CA TRP A 590 6.94 -48.47 21.21
C TRP A 590 5.64 -49.18 21.65
N ALA A 591 4.48 -48.53 21.47
CA ALA A 591 3.21 -49.09 21.92
C ALA A 591 2.78 -50.24 20.99
N ARG A 592 3.23 -51.46 21.29
CA ARG A 592 2.77 -52.71 20.68
C ARG A 592 1.40 -53.07 21.24
N LYS A 593 0.32 -52.92 20.46
CA LYS A 593 -0.98 -53.52 20.81
C LYS A 593 -1.18 -54.80 20.02
N SER A 594 -0.63 -55.90 20.57
CA SER A 594 -0.92 -57.27 20.15
C SER A 594 -2.42 -57.55 20.36
N THR A 595 -3.15 -57.81 19.28
CA THR A 595 -4.53 -58.29 19.27
C THR A 595 -4.59 -59.76 19.71
N ARG A 596 -4.34 -60.03 20.99
CA ARG A 596 -4.76 -61.29 21.63
C ARG A 596 -5.28 -61.03 23.04
N ARG A 597 -6.58 -60.72 23.11
CA ARG A 597 -7.58 -61.21 24.08
C ARG A 597 -8.69 -60.16 24.26
N THR A 598 -9.91 -60.61 24.01
CA THR A 598 -11.17 -60.02 24.45
C THR A 598 -11.10 -59.62 25.93
N GLY A 599 -11.33 -58.34 26.22
CA GLY A 599 -11.43 -57.83 27.59
C GLY A 599 -11.66 -56.32 27.56
N SER A 600 -12.81 -55.88 28.10
CA SER A 600 -13.23 -54.49 28.17
C SER A 600 -12.15 -53.58 28.78
N ILE A 601 -11.91 -52.41 28.18
CA ILE A 601 -11.05 -51.38 28.79
C ILE A 601 -11.95 -50.40 29.56
N ARG A 602 -11.90 -50.48 30.90
CA ARG A 602 -12.16 -49.35 31.80
C ARG A 602 -10.86 -48.52 31.84
N MET A 603 -10.87 -47.31 31.28
CA MET A 603 -9.77 -46.37 31.50
C MET A 603 -9.87 -45.82 32.92
N SER A 604 -8.82 -46.02 33.72
CA SER A 604 -8.75 -45.47 35.08
C SER A 604 -8.56 -43.96 35.02
N SER A 605 -9.46 -43.26 35.71
CA SER A 605 -9.44 -41.83 35.93
C SER A 605 -8.35 -41.46 36.93
N ARG A 606 -7.09 -41.31 36.48
CA ARG A 606 -6.03 -40.64 37.26
C ARG A 606 -5.01 -40.01 36.33
N SER A 607 -5.43 -38.94 35.65
CA SER A 607 -4.54 -37.86 35.21
C SER A 607 -5.05 -36.58 35.85
N LYS A 608 -4.15 -35.86 36.52
CA LYS A 608 -4.44 -34.62 37.25
C LYS A 608 -5.19 -33.65 36.33
N ARG A 609 -6.34 -33.17 36.81
CA ARG A 609 -7.14 -32.12 36.18
C ARG A 609 -6.21 -30.96 35.79
N CYS A 610 -6.01 -30.77 34.50
CA CYS A 610 -5.61 -29.48 33.97
C CYS A 610 -6.89 -28.63 33.95
N ASP A 611 -6.91 -27.61 34.79
CA ASP A 611 -8.09 -26.81 35.11
C ASP A 611 -8.38 -25.83 33.96
N LEU A 612 -9.12 -26.31 32.95
CA LEU A 612 -9.63 -25.53 31.81
C LEU A 612 -11.10 -25.10 32.02
N ARG A 613 -11.60 -25.07 33.27
CA ARG A 613 -13.02 -24.73 33.59
C ARG A 613 -13.24 -23.57 34.56
N ARG A 614 -12.26 -22.66 34.72
CA ARG A 614 -12.49 -21.37 35.38
C ARG A 614 -11.87 -20.23 34.59
N ARG A 615 -12.51 -19.83 33.48
CA ARG A 615 -12.42 -18.46 32.90
C ARG A 615 -13.44 -18.21 31.77
N SER A 616 -14.58 -18.91 31.78
CA SER A 616 -15.66 -18.75 30.79
C SER A 616 -16.77 -17.79 31.22
N GLU A 617 -16.57 -17.02 32.29
CA GLU A 617 -17.55 -16.04 32.79
C GLU A 617 -16.83 -14.75 33.18
N VAL A 618 -16.37 -13.98 32.20
CA VAL A 618 -16.28 -12.51 32.16
C VAL A 618 -15.98 -12.19 30.68
N ILE A 619 -16.56 -11.14 30.12
CA ILE A 619 -16.55 -10.72 28.70
C ILE A 619 -17.77 -11.20 27.91
N LEU A 620 -18.95 -10.80 28.39
CA LEU A 620 -20.05 -10.31 27.54
C LEU A 620 -20.84 -9.29 28.37
N GLN A 621 -20.46 -8.01 28.29
CA GLN A 621 -21.41 -6.91 28.51
C GLN A 621 -21.41 -6.04 27.26
N PRO A 622 -22.59 -5.70 26.70
CA PRO A 622 -22.71 -4.76 25.61
C PRO A 622 -22.62 -3.33 26.16
N SER A 623 -21.71 -2.52 25.62
CA SER A 623 -21.70 -1.09 25.85
C SER A 623 -22.87 -0.44 25.10
N ALA A 624 -23.71 0.26 25.86
CA ALA A 624 -24.56 1.35 25.37
C ALA A 624 -23.71 2.57 25.01
#